data_AF-A0A7V4F3E7-F1
#
_entry.id   AF-A0A7V4F3E7-F1
#
_cell.length_a   1.000
_cell.length_b   1.000
_cell.length_c   1.000
_cell.angle_alpha   90.00
_cell.angle_beta   90.00
_cell.angle_gamma   90.00
#
_symmetry.space_group_name_H-M   'P 1'
#
loop_
_entity.id
_entity.type
_entity.pdbx_description
1 polymer ?
#
loop_
_entity_poly.entity_id
_entity_poly.type
_entity_poly.pdbx_seq_one_letter_code
_entity_poly.pdbx_strand_id
1 'polypeptide(L)' 'SPTFSICPGHGYLYGEHQECPHCAAEGVRSKCEVYSRVVGYLRPVSTWNDGKQAEFRDRKLFDGSIASAVVEKEEICVSE' A
#
# COMPACT_ATOMS: atom_id res chain seq x y z
N SER A 1 -4.93 -5.36 -2.28
CA SER A 1 -5.49 -4.39 -3.24
C SER A 1 -4.43 -3.41 -3.65
N PRO A 2 -4.35 -3.00 -4.94
CA PRO A 2 -3.40 -1.97 -5.34
C PRO A 2 -3.73 -0.67 -4.58
N THR A 3 -2.69 -0.07 -4.01
CA THR A 3 -2.75 1.23 -3.35
C THR A 3 -1.61 2.06 -3.90
N PHE A 4 -1.92 3.27 -4.31
CA PHE A 4 -0.97 4.24 -4.85
C PHE A 4 -1.37 5.64 -4.42
N SER A 5 -0.46 6.58 -4.57
CA SER A 5 -0.68 7.97 -4.20
C SER A 5 -0.39 8.89 -5.38
N ILE A 6 -1.07 10.04 -5.45
CA ILE A 6 -0.83 11.04 -6.49
C ILE A 6 -0.32 12.32 -5.83
N CYS A 7 0.88 12.75 -6.22
CA CYS A 7 1.44 14.06 -5.91
C CYS A 7 1.03 15.07 -7.00
N PRO A 8 0.62 16.30 -6.65
CA PRO A 8 0.36 17.35 -7.64
C PRO A 8 1.56 17.73 -8.51
N GLY A 9 2.79 17.59 -8.00
CA GLY A 9 4.02 17.94 -8.72
C GLY A 9 4.67 16.77 -9.44
N HIS A 10 4.81 15.62 -8.75
CA HIS A 10 5.53 14.45 -9.28
C HIS A 10 4.61 13.37 -9.88
N GLY A 11 3.29 13.50 -9.74
CA GLY A 11 2.33 12.55 -10.29
C GLY A 11 2.23 11.25 -9.50
N TYR A 12 2.21 10.12 -10.20
CA TYR A 12 1.95 8.80 -9.63
C TYR A 12 3.10 8.31 -8.73
N LEU A 13 2.75 7.80 -7.54
CA LEU A 13 3.66 7.22 -6.55
C LEU A 13 3.16 5.84 -6.14
N TYR A 14 4.06 4.85 -6.14
CA TYR A 14 3.72 3.52 -5.67
C TYR A 14 3.58 3.48 -4.14
N GLY A 15 2.49 2.89 -3.66
CA GLY A 15 2.20 2.74 -2.23
C GLY A 15 1.38 3.89 -1.63
N GLU A 16 1.11 3.77 -0.34
CA GLU A 16 0.41 4.77 0.46
C GLU A 16 1.39 5.82 0.99
N HIS A 17 1.24 7.05 0.52
CA HIS A 17 2.00 8.20 0.95
C HIS A 17 1.01 9.34 1.21
N GLN A 18 0.92 9.82 2.44
CA GLN A 18 0.15 11.03 2.76
C GLN A 18 0.88 12.29 2.30
N GLU A 19 2.21 12.22 2.21
CA GLU A 19 3.10 13.30 1.81
C GLU A 19 4.09 12.79 0.77
N CYS A 20 4.38 13.60 -0.25
CA CYS A 20 5.25 13.18 -1.34
C CYS A 20 6.71 13.04 -0.87
N PRO A 21 7.34 11.85 -1.00
CA PRO A 21 8.75 11.68 -0.63
C PRO A 21 9.70 12.47 -1.54
N HIS A 22 9.34 12.68 -2.81
CA HIS A 22 10.14 13.49 -3.74
C HIS A 22 10.09 14.98 -3.38
N CYS A 23 8.91 15.53 -3.05
CA CYS A 23 8.83 16.91 -2.55
C CYS A 23 9.62 17.07 -1.25
N ALA A 24 9.55 16.09 -0.34
CA ALA A 24 10.30 16.13 0.91
C ALA A 24 11.81 16.18 0.67
N ALA A 25 12.32 15.45 -0.32
CA ALA A 25 13.73 15.51 -0.74
C ALA A 25 14.13 16.88 -1.31
N GLU A 26 13.18 17.64 -1.87
CA GLU A 26 13.36 19.00 -2.37
C GLU A 26 13.16 20.07 -1.27
N GLY A 27 12.88 19.67 -0.03
CA GLY A 27 12.60 20.58 1.08
C GLY A 27 11.18 21.17 1.05
N VAL A 28 10.28 20.61 0.24
CA VAL A 28 8.89 21.05 0.06
C VAL A 28 7.92 20.05 0.69
N ARG A 29 6.91 20.55 1.40
CA ARG A 29 5.84 19.72 1.95
C ARG A 29 4.64 19.72 0.99
N SER A 30 4.32 18.57 0.40
CA SER A 30 3.19 18.42 -0.51
C SER A 30 2.35 17.21 -0.13
N LYS A 31 1.03 17.41 0.01
CA LYS A 31 0.08 16.34 0.32
C LYS A 31 -0.23 15.52 -0.92
N CYS A 32 -0.33 14.21 -0.75
CA CYS A 32 -0.74 13.30 -1.81
C CYS A 32 -2.16 12.79 -1.58
N GLU A 33 -2.84 12.48 -2.68
CA GLU A 33 -4.12 11.78 -2.63
C GLU A 33 -3.89 10.28 -2.73
N VAL A 34 -4.29 9.53 -1.69
CA VAL A 34 -4.17 8.07 -1.67
C VAL A 34 -5.38 7.45 -2.35
N TYR A 35 -5.12 6.59 -3.34
CA TYR A 35 -6.12 5.82 -4.06
C TYR A 35 -6.01 4.35 -3.70
N SER A 36 -7.15 3.71 -3.49
CA SER A 36 -7.23 2.25 -3.37
C SER A 36 -8.55 1.73 -3.92
N ARG A 37 -8.67 0.40 -4.02
CA ARG A 37 -9.92 -0.26 -4.43
C ARG A 37 -10.87 -0.38 -3.25
N VAL A 38 -12.09 0.14 -3.40
CA VAL A 38 -13.17 0.04 -2.38
C VAL A 38 -13.98 -1.24 -2.56
N VAL A 39 -14.73 -1.33 -3.66
CA VAL A 39 -15.68 -2.43 -3.97
C VAL A 39 -15.64 -2.87 -5.43
N GLY A 40 -14.60 -2.48 -6.18
CA GLY A 40 -14.44 -2.86 -7.58
C GLY A 40 -13.68 -1.85 -8.42
N TYR A 41 -13.74 -0.57 -8.05
CA TYR A 41 -13.03 0.53 -8.72
C TYR A 41 -12.12 1.29 -7.75
N LEU A 42 -11.19 2.07 -8.32
CA LEU A 42 -10.25 2.92 -7.59
C LEU A 42 -10.89 4.26 -7.24
N ARG A 43 -10.74 4.70 -6.00
CA ARG A 43 -11.28 5.98 -5.51
C ARG A 43 -10.36 6.55 -4.43
N PRO A 44 -10.25 7.89 -4.28
CA PRO A 44 -9.47 8.48 -3.18
C PRO A 44 -10.03 8.04 -1.82
N VAL A 45 -9.16 7.54 -0.94
CA VAL A 45 -9.53 7.03 0.39
C VAL A 45 -10.20 8.12 1.24
N SER A 46 -9.78 9.37 1.07
CA SER A 46 -10.37 10.56 1.73
C SER A 46 -11.87 10.75 1.45
N THR A 47 -12.37 10.19 0.35
CA THR A 47 -13.78 10.33 -0.05
C THR A 47 -14.66 9.14 0.37
N TRP A 48 -14.08 8.16 1.06
CA TRP A 48 -14.81 7.00 1.57
C TRP A 48 -15.54 7.35 2.86
N ASN A 49 -16.57 6.59 3.22
CA ASN A 49 -17.20 6.73 4.53
C ASN A 49 -16.27 6.23 5.66
N ASP A 50 -16.58 6.59 6.90
CA ASP A 50 -15.73 6.31 8.07
C ASP A 50 -15.46 4.82 8.28
N GLY A 51 -16.47 3.97 8.06
CA GLY A 51 -16.33 2.52 8.18
C GLY A 51 -15.35 1.94 7.16
N LYS A 52 -15.36 2.43 5.92
CA LYS A 52 -14.41 2.02 4.88
C LYS A 52 -13.02 2.61 5.08
N GLN A 53 -12.91 3.80 5.65
CA GLN A 53 -11.61 4.34 6.07
C GLN A 53 -11.01 3.52 7.22
N ALA A 54 -11.82 3.09 8.19
CA ALA A 54 -11.38 2.18 9.25
C ALA A 54 -10.94 0.83 8.67
N GLU A 55 -11.75 0.21 7.81
CA GLU A 55 -11.38 -1.02 7.11
C GLU A 55 -10.05 -0.87 6.36
N PHE A 56 -9.84 0.26 5.67
CA PHE A 56 -8.60 0.52 4.95
C PHE A 56 -7.39 0.59 5.89
N ARG A 57 -7.50 1.26 7.05
CA ARG A 57 -6.43 1.33 8.06
C ARG A 57 -6.04 -0.04 8.61
N ASP A 58 -6.99 -0.98 8.67
CA ASP A 58 -6.74 -2.33 9.16
C ASP A 58 -6.14 -3.27 8.10
N ARG A 59 -6.02 -2.83 6.83
CA ARG A 59 -5.44 -3.64 5.76
C ARG A 59 -3.95 -3.87 5.98
N LYS A 60 -3.51 -5.10 5.74
CA LYS A 60 -2.09 -5.47 5.74
C LYS A 60 -1.59 -5.70 4.33
N LEU A 61 -0.36 -5.27 4.07
CA LEU A 61 0.34 -5.61 2.84
C LEU A 61 0.84 -7.05 2.92
N PHE A 62 0.92 -7.69 1.75
CA PHE A 62 1.55 -8.99 1.65
C PHE A 62 3.05 -8.84 1.88
N ASP A 63 3.59 -9.61 2.83
CA ASP A 63 5.02 -9.67 3.11
C ASP A 63 5.62 -10.88 2.41
N GLY A 64 6.44 -10.62 1.38
CA GLY A 64 7.10 -11.66 0.60
C GLY A 64 8.10 -12.49 1.41
N SER A 65 8.60 -11.99 2.54
CA SER A 65 9.53 -12.76 3.39
C SER A 65 8.86 -13.98 4.04
N ILE A 66 7.55 -13.90 4.28
CA ILE A 66 6.76 -15.00 4.86
C ILE A 66 6.63 -16.17 3.86
N ALA A 67 6.63 -15.88 2.56
CA ALA A 67 6.55 -16.91 1.52
C ALA A 67 7.85 -17.73 1.39
N SER A 68 9.02 -17.13 1.62
CA SER A 68 10.30 -17.87 1.60
C SER A 68 10.45 -18.79 2.82
N ALA A 69 9.97 -18.37 3.99
CA ALA A 69 10.11 -19.14 5.23
C ALA A 69 9.26 -20.43 5.29
N VAL A 70 8.23 -20.56 4.46
CA VAL A 70 7.41 -21.78 4.38
C VAL A 70 8.00 -22.83 3.44
N VAL A 71 8.76 -22.41 2.41
CA VAL A 71 9.41 -23.34 1.46
C VAL A 71 10.50 -24.15 2.16
N GLU A 72 11.27 -23.53 3.07
CA GLU A 72 12.35 -24.21 3.81
C GLU A 72 11.86 -25.32 4.76
N LYS A 73 10.56 -25.38 5.09
CA LYS A 73 10.00 -26.42 5.98
C LYS A 73 9.47 -27.65 5.25
N GLU A 74 9.19 -27.59 3.96
CA GLU A 74 8.67 -28.74 3.21
C GLU A 74 9.76 -29.66 2.65
N GLU A 75 11.02 -29.22 2.53
CA GLU A 75 12.12 -30.07 2.04
C GLU A 75 12.73 -31.04 3.08
N ILE A 76 12.27 -31.02 4.35
CA ILE A 76 12.87 -31.81 5.44
C ILE A 76 12.19 -33.18 5.68
N CYS A 77 11.09 -33.52 5.01
CA CYS A 77 10.36 -34.77 5.28
C CYS A 77 10.08 -35.64 4.04
N VAL A 78 11.08 -35.82 3.16
CA VAL A 78 11.06 -36.93 2.19
C VAL A 78 12.40 -37.68 2.24
N SER A 79 12.62 -38.38 3.35
CA SER A 79 13.60 -39.47 3.41
C SER A 79 13.19 -40.45 4.49
N GLU A 80 12.46 -41.50 4.07
CA GLU A 80 12.66 -42.91 4.45
C GLU A 80 11.75 -43.80 3.58
#